data_AF-A0A7V2HI86-F1
#
_entry.id   AF-A0A7V2HI86-F1
#
_cell.length_a   1.000
_cell.length_b   1.000
_cell.length_c   1.000
_cell.angle_alpha   90.00
_cell.angle_beta   90.00
_cell.angle_gamma   90.00
#
_symmetry.space_group_name_H-M   'P 1'
#
loop_
_entity.id
_entity.type
_entity.pdbx_description
1 polymer ?
#
loop_
_entity_poly.entity_id
_entity_poly.type
_entity_poly.pdbx_seq_one_letter_code
_entity_poly.pdbx_strand_id
1 'polypeptide(L)'
;MRAAQLLLPVILAGSAATADELDSLVDRVAAGVRPERAMETMRRVYETDRWFTFPKFHETIGYLRQRLASLGLADIETPGAPADGVTQAGYWTMPLAWDVRHARLEIVSPEPAEGFRVLADYAAAPASVGMWSGPTPPGGVLAEVVAVDKAEDIGRLDLKGKLALTARNSAGWKRKLVRAGAIGAINAFTENPELRDGRQWINAWGDHGWAYTATSTPLLSFSVTPRQAGYVRELLGKGRVQVRAVVDSRYYKDSYPYITARVRGTGPEEVLALGHTAEQGAHDNATGVAAMAEALAAIEDGIRAGRLARPRRSIRILAMPELYASMHYVAAHGERMARTVAAICVDTPAGPYEMKGTEYTFHMNPHPARSYTDALVLRVAKSWLGRRDKPRPFHWKPFTSGTDTFLAEPMIGVPTVWPYGGTGVHSHHNSEDRPETVDPRSLRDLAAITAAYLYAIAQAGEKEALEFARIAAANPEVSTAESVRGVLRLVPPARRGPLVPEIERIASSLPAPKPAAAAAAPEKAARLVVKRKRFGTLPLDELPEEEREGFPSGAWDNTAILSLYWCDGKRTLADVIRLTQAETGPTKFDFVGYYEFLARKGYVELISR
;
A
#
# COMPACT_ATOMS: atom_id res chain seq x y z
N MET A 1 -34.11 35.77 73.66
CA MET A 1 -34.19 34.31 73.39
C MET A 1 -33.68 34.06 71.98
N ARG A 2 -32.79 33.07 71.84
CA ARG A 2 -32.02 32.71 70.64
C ARG A 2 -32.93 32.21 69.51
N ALA A 3 -32.68 32.64 68.27
CA ALA A 3 -33.15 31.96 67.07
C ALA A 3 -31.92 31.38 66.34
N ALA A 4 -31.98 30.07 66.10
CA ALA A 4 -30.87 29.24 65.65
C ALA A 4 -30.49 29.47 64.18
N GLN A 5 -29.19 29.53 63.92
CA GLN A 5 -28.61 29.40 62.58
C GLN A 5 -28.66 27.93 62.15
N LEU A 6 -29.29 27.66 61.01
CA LEU A 6 -29.16 26.41 60.26
C LEU A 6 -28.43 26.72 58.96
N LEU A 7 -27.16 26.32 58.90
CA LEU A 7 -26.33 26.29 57.70
C LEU A 7 -26.82 25.15 56.79
N LEU A 8 -27.32 25.48 55.60
CA LEU A 8 -27.41 24.52 54.50
C LEU A 8 -26.12 24.59 53.67
N PRO A 9 -25.46 23.46 53.36
CA PRO A 9 -24.35 23.45 52.43
C PRO A 9 -24.88 23.58 51.00
N VAL A 10 -24.38 24.58 50.28
CA VAL A 10 -24.50 24.67 48.81
C VAL A 10 -23.70 23.51 48.23
N ILE A 11 -24.38 22.47 47.75
CA ILE A 11 -23.78 21.45 46.90
C ILE A 11 -23.48 22.14 45.57
N LEU A 12 -22.23 22.56 45.39
CA LEU A 12 -21.68 22.87 44.08
C LEU A 12 -21.74 21.59 43.24
N ALA A 13 -22.67 21.55 42.30
CA ALA A 13 -22.71 20.53 41.26
C ALA A 13 -21.34 20.50 40.57
N GLY A 14 -20.63 19.39 40.77
CA GLY A 14 -19.37 19.11 40.10
C GLY A 14 -19.56 19.17 38.59
N SER A 15 -18.59 19.81 37.93
CA SER A 15 -18.46 19.96 36.49
C SER A 15 -18.89 18.72 35.72
N ALA A 16 -19.88 18.86 34.84
CA ALA A 16 -20.06 17.93 33.73
C ALA A 16 -18.73 17.87 32.96
N ALA A 17 -18.17 16.67 32.82
CA ALA A 17 -16.96 16.45 32.03
C ALA A 17 -17.23 16.97 30.61
N THR A 18 -16.53 18.05 30.22
CA THR A 18 -16.58 18.54 28.84
C THR A 18 -15.96 17.47 27.96
N ALA A 19 -16.73 16.91 27.03
CA ALA A 19 -16.19 15.99 26.03
C ALA A 19 -14.97 16.62 25.34
N ASP A 20 -13.90 15.84 25.17
CA ASP A 20 -12.71 16.27 24.42
C ASP A 20 -13.14 16.78 23.03
N GLU A 21 -12.58 17.91 22.58
CA GLU A 21 -12.98 18.56 21.33
C GLU A 21 -12.74 17.64 20.13
N LEU A 22 -11.67 16.85 20.16
CA LEU A 22 -11.38 15.84 19.15
C LEU A 22 -12.38 14.68 19.18
N ASP A 23 -12.83 14.25 20.35
CA ASP A 23 -13.88 13.22 20.46
C ASP A 23 -15.18 13.70 19.84
N SER A 24 -15.55 14.94 20.13
CA SER A 24 -16.72 15.58 19.52
C SER A 24 -16.57 15.74 18.00
N LEU A 25 -15.36 16.01 17.49
CA LEU A 25 -15.09 16.07 16.05
C LEU A 25 -15.24 14.69 15.40
N VAL A 26 -14.68 13.65 16.02
CA VAL A 26 -14.78 12.26 15.53
C VAL A 26 -16.24 11.85 15.43
N ASP A 27 -17.05 12.09 16.46
CA ASP A 27 -18.48 11.76 16.48
C ASP A 27 -19.24 12.52 15.39
N ARG A 28 -18.97 13.83 15.28
CA ARG A 28 -19.58 14.66 14.24
C ARG A 28 -19.23 14.15 12.86
N VAL A 29 -17.99 13.81 12.54
CA VAL A 29 -17.61 13.33 11.20
C VAL A 29 -18.22 11.96 10.93
N ALA A 30 -18.07 11.02 11.87
CA ALA A 30 -18.51 9.64 11.72
C ALA A 30 -20.03 9.48 11.56
N ALA A 31 -20.84 10.42 12.10
CA ALA A 31 -22.29 10.45 11.88
C ALA A 31 -22.68 10.57 10.39
N GLY A 32 -21.76 11.02 9.53
CA GLY A 32 -21.95 11.09 8.08
C GLY A 32 -21.70 9.78 7.33
N VAL A 33 -21.05 8.79 7.96
CA VAL A 33 -20.66 7.53 7.30
C VAL A 33 -21.89 6.66 7.03
N ARG A 34 -21.93 6.05 5.85
CA ARG A 34 -22.97 5.15 5.35
C ARG A 34 -22.32 3.84 4.85
N PRO A 35 -22.18 2.81 5.70
CA PRO A 35 -21.46 1.59 5.31
C PRO A 35 -22.05 0.88 4.09
N GLU A 36 -23.35 0.97 3.85
CA GLU A 36 -24.05 0.37 2.72
C GLU A 36 -23.60 1.01 1.41
N ARG A 37 -23.42 2.34 1.39
CA ARG A 37 -22.86 3.10 0.26
C ARG A 37 -21.41 2.72 -0.01
N ALA A 38 -20.64 2.45 1.05
CA ALA A 38 -19.29 1.92 0.92
C ALA A 38 -19.29 0.48 0.35
N MET A 39 -20.16 -0.40 0.83
CA MET A 39 -20.30 -1.78 0.32
C MET A 39 -20.69 -1.82 -1.16
N GLU A 40 -21.61 -0.95 -1.60
CA GLU A 40 -21.93 -0.77 -3.03
C GLU A 40 -20.68 -0.39 -3.83
N THR A 41 -19.90 0.58 -3.32
CA THR A 41 -18.69 1.05 -3.99
C THR A 41 -17.65 -0.06 -4.11
N MET A 42 -17.43 -0.80 -3.02
CA MET A 42 -16.51 -1.94 -3.00
C MET A 42 -16.92 -3.00 -4.03
N ARG A 43 -18.20 -3.40 -4.06
CA ARG A 43 -18.68 -4.42 -5.01
C ARG A 43 -18.46 -3.98 -6.46
N ARG A 44 -18.76 -2.72 -6.78
CA ARG A 44 -18.59 -2.18 -8.14
C ARG A 44 -17.14 -2.08 -8.57
N VAL A 45 -16.22 -1.75 -7.66
CA VAL A 45 -14.77 -1.76 -7.94
C VAL A 45 -14.28 -3.19 -8.13
N TYR A 46 -14.65 -4.11 -7.23
CA TYR A 46 -14.31 -5.53 -7.35
C TYR A 46 -14.80 -6.17 -8.64
N GLU A 47 -16.05 -5.90 -9.04
CA GLU A 47 -16.69 -6.47 -10.25
C GLU A 47 -15.87 -6.25 -11.52
N THR A 48 -15.16 -5.13 -11.61
CA THR A 48 -14.30 -4.77 -12.75
C THR A 48 -12.84 -5.10 -12.50
N ASP A 49 -12.27 -4.72 -11.36
CA ASP A 49 -10.82 -4.88 -11.09
C ASP A 49 -10.41 -6.36 -10.93
N ARG A 50 -11.32 -7.28 -10.53
CA ARG A 50 -11.07 -8.74 -10.49
C ARG A 50 -10.60 -9.36 -11.80
N TRP A 51 -10.82 -8.68 -12.91
CA TRP A 51 -10.39 -9.12 -14.24
C TRP A 51 -8.96 -8.69 -14.58
N PHE A 52 -8.43 -7.68 -13.87
CA PHE A 52 -7.07 -7.14 -13.99
C PHE A 52 -6.61 -6.88 -15.44
N THR A 53 -7.48 -6.26 -16.23
CA THR A 53 -7.18 -5.81 -17.60
C THR A 53 -7.35 -4.30 -17.71
N PHE A 54 -6.60 -3.68 -18.62
CA PHE A 54 -6.62 -2.22 -18.79
C PHE A 54 -8.01 -1.65 -19.16
N PRO A 55 -8.80 -2.27 -20.06
CA PRO A 55 -10.17 -1.87 -20.32
C PRO A 55 -11.04 -1.89 -19.06
N LYS A 56 -10.87 -2.89 -18.20
CA LYS A 56 -11.60 -2.99 -16.93
C LYS A 56 -11.17 -1.93 -15.93
N PHE A 57 -9.89 -1.56 -15.89
CA PHE A 57 -9.43 -0.42 -15.09
C PHE A 57 -10.05 0.89 -15.57
N HIS A 58 -10.17 1.11 -16.88
CA HIS A 58 -10.91 2.26 -17.42
C HIS A 58 -12.39 2.25 -17.02
N GLU A 59 -13.05 1.09 -17.03
CA GLU A 59 -14.42 0.95 -16.52
C GLU A 59 -14.53 1.33 -15.03
N THR A 60 -13.60 0.87 -14.19
CA THR A 60 -13.52 1.22 -12.76
C THR A 60 -13.39 2.72 -12.56
N ILE A 61 -12.48 3.37 -13.29
CA ILE A 61 -12.29 4.82 -13.22
C ILE A 61 -13.52 5.57 -13.73
N GLY A 62 -14.18 5.07 -14.78
CA GLY A 62 -15.44 5.63 -15.28
C GLY A 62 -16.56 5.58 -14.25
N TYR A 63 -16.68 4.47 -13.50
CA TYR A 63 -17.60 4.33 -12.38
C TYR A 63 -17.25 5.30 -11.23
N LEU A 64 -16.00 5.31 -10.79
CA LEU A 64 -15.56 6.17 -9.69
C LEU A 64 -15.76 7.65 -10.01
N ARG A 65 -15.54 8.08 -11.26
CA ARG A 65 -15.83 9.45 -11.69
C ARG A 65 -17.28 9.84 -11.45
N GLN A 66 -18.22 8.98 -11.82
CA GLN A 66 -19.65 9.21 -11.61
C GLN A 66 -20.00 9.16 -10.11
N ARG A 67 -19.45 8.18 -9.38
CA ARG A 67 -19.66 8.01 -7.94
C ARG A 67 -19.19 9.25 -7.18
N LEU A 68 -17.93 9.67 -7.34
CA LEU A 68 -17.37 10.83 -6.64
C LEU A 68 -18.09 12.13 -7.00
N ALA A 69 -18.51 12.32 -8.26
CA ALA A 69 -19.34 13.44 -8.67
C ALA A 69 -20.70 13.45 -7.96
N SER A 70 -21.38 12.31 -7.89
CA SER A 70 -22.68 12.18 -7.21
C SER A 70 -22.60 12.43 -5.70
N LEU A 71 -21.42 12.21 -5.10
CA LEU A 71 -21.13 12.48 -3.70
C LEU A 71 -20.83 13.97 -3.45
N GLY A 72 -20.71 14.78 -4.50
CA GLY A 72 -20.47 16.22 -4.42
C GLY A 72 -19.00 16.62 -4.32
N LEU A 73 -18.07 15.71 -4.62
CA LEU A 73 -16.65 16.06 -4.68
C LEU A 73 -16.37 16.95 -5.91
N ALA A 74 -15.41 17.85 -5.77
CA ALA A 74 -15.02 18.82 -6.78
C ALA A 74 -13.67 18.44 -7.42
N ASP A 75 -13.36 19.13 -8.52
CA ASP A 75 -12.07 19.07 -9.22
C ASP A 75 -11.65 17.63 -9.55
N ILE A 76 -12.60 16.90 -10.17
CA ILE A 76 -12.42 15.49 -10.55
C ILE A 76 -11.55 15.42 -11.80
N GLU A 77 -10.41 14.75 -11.69
CA GLU A 77 -9.46 14.51 -12.77
C GLU A 77 -9.32 12.98 -12.94
N THR A 78 -9.31 12.50 -14.18
CA THR A 78 -9.03 11.09 -14.53
C THR A 78 -7.78 10.97 -15.41
N PRO A 79 -6.60 11.32 -14.87
CA PRO A 79 -5.33 11.15 -15.57
C PRO A 79 -4.99 9.67 -15.77
N GLY A 80 -3.90 9.40 -16.48
CA GLY A 80 -3.33 8.06 -16.56
C GLY A 80 -1.80 8.14 -16.59
N ALA A 81 -1.15 7.28 -15.81
CA ALA A 81 0.29 7.10 -15.91
C ALA A 81 0.61 6.45 -17.27
N PRO A 82 1.75 6.73 -17.92
CA PRO A 82 2.12 6.01 -19.13
C PRO A 82 2.13 4.50 -18.88
N ALA A 83 1.61 3.71 -19.82
CA ALA A 83 1.72 2.25 -19.80
C ALA A 83 2.43 1.79 -21.08
N ASP A 84 3.70 2.18 -21.21
CA ASP A 84 4.50 2.02 -22.42
C ASP A 84 5.72 1.10 -22.27
N GLY A 85 5.94 0.56 -21.06
CA GLY A 85 7.05 -0.33 -20.75
C GLY A 85 8.43 0.32 -20.66
N VAL A 86 8.55 1.66 -20.76
CA VAL A 86 9.84 2.37 -20.83
C VAL A 86 9.89 3.66 -20.00
N THR A 87 8.78 4.36 -19.81
CA THR A 87 8.76 5.60 -19.05
C THR A 87 9.01 5.33 -17.57
N GLN A 88 9.80 6.18 -16.92
CA GLN A 88 10.05 6.10 -15.47
C GLN A 88 9.40 7.24 -14.69
N ALA A 89 8.82 6.91 -13.55
CA ALA A 89 8.48 7.87 -12.50
C ALA A 89 9.27 7.51 -11.23
N GLY A 90 10.09 8.42 -10.74
CA GLY A 90 11.14 8.05 -9.77
C GLY A 90 12.12 7.05 -10.40
N TYR A 91 12.25 5.87 -9.81
CA TYR A 91 13.01 4.74 -10.36
C TYR A 91 12.12 3.58 -10.87
N TRP A 92 10.80 3.75 -10.84
CA TRP A 92 9.86 2.73 -11.28
C TRP A 92 9.63 2.83 -12.78
N THR A 93 9.88 1.74 -13.50
CA THR A 93 9.60 1.65 -14.93
C THR A 93 8.14 1.26 -15.12
N MET A 94 7.37 2.13 -15.76
CA MET A 94 5.94 1.92 -15.99
C MET A 94 5.69 0.65 -16.82
N PRO A 95 4.59 -0.08 -16.57
CA PRO A 95 4.29 -1.34 -17.26
C PRO A 95 3.92 -1.12 -18.73
N LEU A 96 3.89 -2.19 -19.52
CA LEU A 96 3.04 -2.23 -20.72
C LEU A 96 1.59 -2.49 -20.34
N ALA A 97 0.67 -1.92 -21.11
CA ALA A 97 -0.75 -2.29 -21.02
C ALA A 97 -0.96 -3.74 -21.46
N TRP A 98 -1.94 -4.40 -20.85
CA TRP A 98 -2.23 -5.81 -21.10
C TRP A 98 -3.70 -6.17 -20.94
N ASP A 99 -4.16 -7.00 -21.87
CA ASP A 99 -5.48 -7.60 -21.86
C ASP A 99 -5.37 -9.09 -22.15
N VAL A 100 -6.32 -9.84 -21.64
CA VAL A 100 -6.59 -11.23 -22.04
C VAL A 100 -8.07 -11.38 -22.36
N ARG A 101 -8.36 -11.96 -23.52
CA ARG A 101 -9.73 -12.24 -23.97
C ARG A 101 -10.17 -13.65 -23.58
N HIS A 102 -9.26 -14.61 -23.73
CA HIS A 102 -9.52 -16.00 -23.45
C HIS A 102 -8.24 -16.67 -22.99
N ALA A 103 -8.34 -17.52 -21.98
CA ALA A 103 -7.23 -18.38 -21.59
C ALA A 103 -7.73 -19.65 -20.90
N ARG A 104 -7.11 -20.77 -21.25
CA ARG A 104 -7.49 -22.10 -20.79
C ARG A 104 -6.30 -23.04 -20.75
N LEU A 105 -6.23 -23.87 -19.71
CA LEU A 105 -5.21 -24.90 -19.53
C LEU A 105 -5.90 -26.24 -19.23
N GLU A 106 -5.66 -27.25 -20.06
CA GLU A 106 -6.28 -28.56 -19.91
C GLU A 106 -5.27 -29.69 -19.91
N ILE A 107 -5.51 -30.72 -19.09
CA ILE A 107 -4.79 -32.00 -19.19
C ILE A 107 -5.34 -32.77 -20.40
N VAL A 108 -4.42 -33.17 -21.28
CA VAL A 108 -4.71 -33.96 -22.49
C VAL A 108 -4.32 -35.43 -22.29
N SER A 109 -3.19 -35.68 -21.62
CA SER A 109 -2.71 -37.02 -21.32
C SER A 109 -1.95 -37.03 -19.99
N PRO A 110 -2.10 -38.06 -19.15
CA PRO A 110 -3.09 -39.15 -19.27
C PRO A 110 -4.52 -38.62 -19.17
N GLU A 111 -5.51 -39.46 -19.48
CA GLU A 111 -6.93 -39.10 -19.32
C GLU A 111 -7.20 -38.68 -17.86
N PRO A 112 -7.55 -37.40 -17.61
CA PRO A 112 -7.73 -36.90 -16.26
C PRO A 112 -9.09 -37.34 -15.70
N ALA A 113 -9.19 -37.38 -14.38
CA ALA A 113 -10.49 -37.46 -13.72
C ALA A 113 -11.35 -36.25 -14.12
N GLU A 114 -12.67 -36.42 -14.25
CA GLU A 114 -13.59 -35.44 -14.83
C GLU A 114 -13.42 -34.02 -14.27
N GLY A 115 -13.28 -33.89 -12.95
CA GLY A 115 -13.09 -32.60 -12.26
C GLY A 115 -11.71 -31.96 -12.37
N PHE A 116 -10.73 -32.63 -13.00
CA PHE A 116 -9.35 -32.15 -13.13
C PHE A 116 -8.90 -31.94 -14.58
N ARG A 117 -9.79 -32.16 -15.57
CA ARG A 117 -9.46 -31.90 -16.97
C ARG A 117 -9.07 -30.45 -17.21
N VAL A 118 -9.81 -29.50 -16.63
CA VAL A 118 -9.56 -28.07 -16.76
C VAL A 118 -8.84 -27.56 -15.51
N LEU A 119 -7.61 -27.07 -15.71
CA LEU A 119 -6.79 -26.52 -14.64
C LEU A 119 -7.00 -25.01 -14.49
N ALA A 120 -7.06 -24.30 -15.61
CA ALA A 120 -7.30 -22.87 -15.67
C ALA A 120 -8.38 -22.54 -16.72
N ASP A 121 -9.25 -21.59 -16.38
CA ASP A 121 -10.27 -21.01 -17.25
C ASP A 121 -10.49 -19.55 -16.80
N TYR A 122 -10.01 -18.61 -17.61
CA TYR A 122 -10.05 -17.19 -17.28
C TYR A 122 -11.48 -16.65 -17.13
N ALA A 123 -12.43 -17.16 -17.92
CA ALA A 123 -13.82 -16.71 -17.85
C ALA A 123 -14.49 -17.12 -16.53
N ALA A 124 -14.13 -18.29 -16.00
CA ALA A 124 -14.64 -18.78 -14.72
C ALA A 124 -13.91 -18.17 -13.52
N ALA A 125 -12.58 -18.12 -13.57
CA ALA A 125 -11.73 -17.61 -12.50
C ALA A 125 -10.55 -16.82 -13.10
N PRO A 126 -10.63 -15.47 -13.12
CA PRO A 126 -9.58 -14.64 -13.72
C PRO A 126 -8.19 -14.97 -13.17
N ALA A 127 -8.06 -15.10 -11.85
CA ALA A 127 -6.82 -15.45 -11.14
C ALA A 127 -6.21 -16.82 -11.51
N SER A 128 -6.81 -17.58 -12.43
CA SER A 128 -6.19 -18.77 -13.04
C SER A 128 -5.11 -18.44 -14.09
N VAL A 129 -4.97 -17.17 -14.45
CA VAL A 129 -3.95 -16.65 -15.36
C VAL A 129 -3.24 -15.49 -14.68
N GLY A 130 -1.91 -15.43 -14.79
CA GLY A 130 -1.14 -14.31 -14.28
C GLY A 130 -1.35 -13.05 -15.11
N MET A 131 -1.43 -11.90 -14.45
CA MET A 131 -1.40 -10.60 -15.13
C MET A 131 -0.13 -10.51 -15.96
N TRP A 132 -0.26 -10.00 -17.19
CA TRP A 132 0.81 -9.99 -18.19
C TRP A 132 1.27 -11.36 -18.73
N SER A 133 0.47 -12.42 -18.62
CA SER A 133 0.75 -13.68 -19.34
C SER A 133 0.88 -13.46 -20.85
N GLY A 134 1.89 -14.08 -21.46
CA GLY A 134 2.10 -14.05 -22.91
C GLY A 134 1.05 -14.84 -23.69
N PRO A 135 0.86 -14.56 -24.99
CA PRO A 135 -0.08 -15.28 -25.82
C PRO A 135 0.46 -16.61 -26.33
N THR A 136 -0.45 -17.52 -26.70
CA THR A 136 -0.14 -18.68 -27.54
C THR A 136 -0.42 -18.38 -29.01
N PRO A 137 0.17 -19.13 -29.97
CA PRO A 137 -0.32 -19.12 -31.35
C PRO A 137 -1.81 -19.49 -31.46
N PRO A 138 -2.49 -19.11 -32.56
CA PRO A 138 -3.86 -19.56 -32.82
C PRO A 138 -3.98 -21.09 -32.72
N GLY A 139 -4.97 -21.59 -31.97
CA GLY A 139 -5.16 -23.02 -31.71
C GLY A 139 -4.44 -23.57 -30.47
N GLY A 140 -3.61 -22.74 -29.81
CA GLY A 140 -2.89 -23.09 -28.59
C GLY A 140 -1.62 -23.89 -28.82
N VAL A 141 -1.07 -24.41 -27.73
CA VAL A 141 0.15 -25.25 -27.71
C VAL A 141 -0.08 -26.50 -26.88
N LEU A 142 0.44 -27.63 -27.35
CA LEU A 142 0.58 -28.85 -26.55
C LEU A 142 1.95 -28.84 -25.90
N ALA A 143 2.00 -28.97 -24.58
CA ALA A 143 3.24 -28.93 -23.81
C ALA A 143 3.27 -30.01 -22.75
N GLU A 144 4.46 -30.53 -22.49
CA GLU A 144 4.71 -31.38 -21.33
C GLU A 144 4.84 -30.51 -20.08
N VAL A 145 4.43 -31.04 -18.93
CA VAL A 145 4.60 -30.40 -17.62
C VAL A 145 5.78 -31.02 -16.91
N VAL A 146 6.66 -30.19 -16.34
CA VAL A 146 7.80 -30.60 -15.52
C VAL A 146 7.69 -29.94 -14.15
N ALA A 147 7.77 -30.73 -13.07
CA ALA A 147 7.77 -30.20 -11.71
C ALA A 147 9.10 -29.50 -11.40
N VAL A 148 9.01 -28.33 -10.77
CA VAL A 148 10.15 -27.54 -10.31
C VAL A 148 9.92 -27.15 -8.85
N ASP A 149 10.63 -27.82 -7.94
CA ASP A 149 10.49 -27.56 -6.50
C ASP A 149 11.47 -26.49 -5.99
N LYS A 150 12.61 -26.34 -6.66
CA LYS A 150 13.71 -25.44 -6.27
C LYS A 150 14.21 -24.64 -7.47
N ALA A 151 14.54 -23.37 -7.24
CA ALA A 151 14.98 -22.46 -8.29
C ALA A 151 16.34 -22.87 -8.88
N GLU A 152 17.17 -23.54 -8.08
CA GLU A 152 18.52 -23.98 -8.41
C GLU A 152 18.52 -25.13 -9.44
N ASP A 153 17.43 -25.89 -9.51
CA ASP A 153 17.31 -27.04 -10.40
C ASP A 153 16.86 -26.65 -11.82
N ILE A 154 16.32 -25.45 -12.01
CA ILE A 154 15.78 -24.97 -13.30
C ILE A 154 16.78 -25.13 -14.46
N GLY A 155 18.06 -24.82 -14.22
CA GLY A 155 19.10 -24.93 -15.25
C GLY A 155 19.55 -26.36 -15.58
N ARG A 156 19.12 -27.35 -14.79
CA ARG A 156 19.47 -28.78 -14.95
C ARG A 156 18.32 -29.61 -15.52
N LEU A 157 17.10 -29.08 -15.47
CA LEU A 157 15.90 -29.74 -15.96
C LEU A 157 15.72 -29.50 -17.47
N ASP A 158 15.20 -30.49 -18.18
CA ASP A 158 14.79 -30.33 -19.58
C ASP A 158 13.45 -29.58 -19.64
N LEU A 159 13.52 -28.25 -19.66
CA LEU A 159 12.37 -27.35 -19.72
C LEU A 159 12.12 -26.77 -21.11
N LYS A 160 12.97 -27.06 -22.10
CA LYS A 160 12.86 -26.47 -23.45
C LYS A 160 11.52 -26.86 -24.09
N GLY A 161 10.68 -25.87 -24.39
CA GLY A 161 9.36 -26.11 -24.98
C GLY A 161 8.29 -26.62 -24.00
N LYS A 162 8.58 -26.63 -22.68
CA LYS A 162 7.71 -27.21 -21.65
C LYS A 162 7.19 -26.18 -20.65
N LEU A 163 6.16 -26.55 -19.90
CA LEU A 163 5.62 -25.76 -18.79
C LEU A 163 6.19 -26.23 -17.45
N ALA A 164 6.65 -25.30 -16.64
CA ALA A 164 7.17 -25.57 -15.30
C ALA A 164 6.06 -25.50 -14.25
N LEU A 165 5.74 -26.60 -13.56
CA LEU A 165 4.88 -26.58 -12.38
C LEU A 165 5.71 -26.18 -11.15
N THR A 166 5.56 -24.94 -10.68
CA THR A 166 6.46 -24.37 -9.66
C THR A 166 5.90 -24.50 -8.24
N ALA A 167 6.73 -24.96 -7.30
CA ALA A 167 6.35 -25.04 -5.88
C ALA A 167 6.36 -23.68 -5.14
N ARG A 168 7.03 -22.68 -5.70
CA ARG A 168 7.07 -21.29 -5.21
C ARG A 168 6.43 -20.35 -6.23
N ASN A 169 6.21 -19.11 -5.83
CA ASN A 169 5.67 -18.08 -6.70
C ASN A 169 6.54 -17.98 -7.96
N SER A 170 5.95 -18.34 -9.11
CA SER A 170 6.67 -18.41 -10.38
C SER A 170 7.23 -17.07 -10.87
N ALA A 171 6.67 -15.94 -10.41
CA ALA A 171 7.17 -14.60 -10.74
C ALA A 171 8.67 -14.44 -10.40
N GLY A 172 9.08 -14.87 -9.21
CA GLY A 172 10.48 -14.81 -8.77
C GLY A 172 11.42 -15.75 -9.52
N TRP A 173 10.89 -16.64 -10.37
CA TRP A 173 11.67 -17.59 -11.17
C TRP A 173 11.62 -17.30 -12.66
N LYS A 174 10.86 -16.29 -13.09
CA LYS A 174 10.57 -16.03 -14.51
C LYS A 174 11.84 -15.97 -15.36
N ARG A 175 12.86 -15.21 -14.93
CA ARG A 175 14.11 -15.07 -15.68
C ARG A 175 14.88 -16.38 -15.86
N LYS A 176 14.89 -17.23 -14.83
CA LYS A 176 15.52 -18.56 -14.90
C LYS A 176 14.76 -19.48 -15.87
N LEU A 177 13.43 -19.42 -15.86
CA LEU A 177 12.58 -20.17 -16.79
C LEU A 177 12.79 -19.74 -18.25
N VAL A 178 12.91 -18.43 -18.51
CA VAL A 178 13.26 -17.90 -19.84
C VAL A 178 14.56 -18.52 -20.34
N ARG A 179 15.62 -18.52 -19.51
CA ARG A 179 16.93 -19.08 -19.89
C ARG A 179 16.89 -20.59 -20.13
N ALA A 180 16.07 -21.32 -19.38
CA ALA A 180 15.89 -22.76 -19.55
C ALA A 180 15.04 -23.12 -20.79
N GLY A 181 14.52 -22.12 -21.52
CA GLY A 181 13.69 -22.33 -22.71
C GLY A 181 12.28 -22.84 -22.40
N ALA A 182 11.81 -22.67 -21.16
CA ALA A 182 10.42 -22.94 -20.80
C ALA A 182 9.49 -22.03 -21.60
N ILE A 183 8.30 -22.53 -21.95
CA ILE A 183 7.27 -21.71 -22.60
C ILE A 183 6.39 -20.98 -21.59
N GLY A 184 6.53 -21.31 -20.30
CA GLY A 184 5.83 -20.66 -19.20
C GLY A 184 5.81 -21.46 -17.91
N ALA A 185 4.98 -21.03 -16.97
CA ALA A 185 4.82 -21.65 -15.67
C ALA A 185 3.37 -21.95 -15.32
N ILE A 186 3.19 -22.97 -14.50
CA ILE A 186 1.98 -23.29 -13.77
C ILE A 186 2.32 -23.10 -12.28
N ASN A 187 1.86 -22.01 -11.70
CA ASN A 187 2.09 -21.69 -10.31
C ASN A 187 1.23 -22.58 -9.40
N ALA A 188 1.88 -23.41 -8.58
CA ALA A 188 1.24 -24.20 -7.52
C ALA A 188 1.38 -23.57 -6.13
N PHE A 189 2.05 -22.42 -6.04
CA PHE A 189 2.24 -21.69 -4.79
C PHE A 189 0.97 -20.94 -4.38
N THR A 190 0.71 -20.92 -3.09
CA THR A 190 -0.25 -20.01 -2.46
C THR A 190 0.29 -19.62 -1.09
N GLU A 191 -0.05 -18.42 -0.65
CA GLU A 191 0.25 -17.97 0.72
C GLU A 191 -0.58 -18.72 1.77
N ASN A 192 -1.74 -19.28 1.38
CA ASN A 192 -2.60 -20.05 2.28
C ASN A 192 -3.00 -21.41 1.67
N PRO A 193 -2.27 -22.50 1.96
CA PRO A 193 -2.56 -23.82 1.41
C PRO A 193 -3.86 -24.46 1.96
N GLU A 194 -4.45 -23.91 3.03
CA GLU A 194 -5.74 -24.38 3.56
C GLU A 194 -6.91 -24.02 2.63
N LEU A 195 -6.77 -22.96 1.83
CA LEU A 195 -7.71 -22.59 0.77
C LEU A 195 -7.52 -23.50 -0.46
N ARG A 196 -7.92 -24.77 -0.31
CA ARG A 196 -7.61 -25.84 -1.28
C ARG A 196 -8.13 -25.61 -2.69
N ASP A 197 -9.14 -24.77 -2.84
CA ASP A 197 -9.80 -24.41 -4.11
C ASP A 197 -9.57 -22.93 -4.50
N GLY A 198 -8.82 -22.18 -3.69
CA GLY A 198 -8.37 -20.82 -3.98
C GLY A 198 -7.16 -20.81 -4.92
N ARG A 199 -7.03 -19.74 -5.71
CA ARG A 199 -5.91 -19.52 -6.63
C ARG A 199 -5.13 -18.29 -6.20
N GLN A 200 -3.82 -18.42 -6.14
CA GLN A 200 -2.94 -17.28 -6.01
C GLN A 200 -3.03 -16.42 -7.27
N TRP A 201 -3.39 -15.16 -7.12
CA TRP A 201 -3.23 -14.15 -8.16
C TRP A 201 -1.74 -13.84 -8.33
N ILE A 202 -1.29 -13.88 -9.58
CA ILE A 202 0.07 -13.52 -9.97
C ILE A 202 -0.02 -12.13 -10.60
N ASN A 203 0.23 -11.11 -9.79
CA ASN A 203 0.28 -9.71 -10.23
C ASN A 203 1.69 -9.27 -10.66
N ALA A 204 2.65 -10.19 -10.69
CA ALA A 204 4.05 -9.92 -11.00
C ALA A 204 4.52 -10.82 -12.15
N TRP A 205 4.88 -10.24 -13.29
CA TRP A 205 5.38 -11.00 -14.44
C TRP A 205 6.45 -10.25 -15.24
N GLY A 206 7.23 -9.38 -14.59
CA GLY A 206 8.43 -8.76 -15.16
C GLY A 206 9.62 -9.72 -15.22
N ASP A 207 10.56 -9.47 -16.14
CA ASP A 207 11.82 -10.26 -16.18
C ASP A 207 12.79 -9.89 -15.04
N HIS A 208 12.74 -8.63 -14.60
CA HIS A 208 13.68 -8.05 -13.62
C HIS A 208 12.95 -7.28 -12.51
N GLY A 209 11.73 -6.84 -12.77
CA GLY A 209 10.93 -6.05 -11.86
C GLY A 209 9.60 -6.70 -11.54
N TRP A 210 8.75 -5.95 -10.86
CA TRP A 210 7.39 -6.37 -10.58
C TRP A 210 6.57 -6.50 -11.88
N ALA A 211 6.48 -5.41 -12.65
CA ALA A 211 5.68 -5.36 -13.86
C ALA A 211 6.39 -5.84 -15.14
N TYR A 212 5.56 -6.19 -16.13
CA TYR A 212 5.99 -6.47 -17.48
C TYR A 212 6.34 -5.16 -18.23
N THR A 213 7.60 -5.04 -18.64
CA THR A 213 8.16 -3.87 -19.34
C THR A 213 8.45 -4.17 -20.82
N ALA A 214 8.89 -3.18 -21.58
CA ALA A 214 9.22 -3.34 -23.00
C ALA A 214 10.39 -4.32 -23.27
N THR A 215 11.22 -4.58 -22.26
CA THR A 215 12.35 -5.53 -22.33
C THR A 215 12.00 -6.91 -21.76
N SER A 216 10.80 -7.08 -21.23
CA SER A 216 10.37 -8.36 -20.65
C SER A 216 10.10 -9.42 -21.73
N THR A 217 10.39 -10.67 -21.40
CA THR A 217 10.17 -11.81 -22.30
C THR A 217 8.75 -12.36 -22.11
N PRO A 218 7.98 -12.59 -23.20
CA PRO A 218 6.67 -13.23 -23.09
C PRO A 218 6.81 -14.68 -22.62
N LEU A 219 6.08 -15.05 -21.56
CA LEU A 219 5.92 -16.42 -21.10
C LEU A 219 4.48 -16.65 -20.66
N LEU A 220 3.97 -17.88 -20.80
CA LEU A 220 2.67 -18.26 -20.26
C LEU A 220 2.71 -18.24 -18.73
N SER A 221 1.67 -17.70 -18.10
CA SER A 221 1.52 -17.64 -16.64
C SER A 221 0.16 -18.20 -16.26
N PHE A 222 0.14 -19.40 -15.67
CA PHE A 222 -1.07 -20.01 -15.12
C PHE A 222 -0.95 -20.14 -13.61
N SER A 223 -2.09 -20.13 -12.92
CA SER A 223 -2.18 -20.40 -11.49
C SER A 223 -3.24 -21.47 -11.23
N VAL A 224 -2.89 -22.47 -10.44
CA VAL A 224 -3.77 -23.60 -10.12
C VAL A 224 -4.02 -23.66 -8.62
N THR A 225 -5.14 -24.28 -8.26
CA THR A 225 -5.49 -24.48 -6.85
C THR A 225 -4.55 -25.50 -6.18
N PRO A 226 -4.39 -25.48 -4.85
CA PRO A 226 -3.63 -26.52 -4.13
C PRO A 226 -4.11 -27.94 -4.45
N ARG A 227 -5.42 -28.15 -4.62
CA ARG A 227 -5.99 -29.45 -5.01
C ARG A 227 -5.55 -29.88 -6.41
N GLN A 228 -5.64 -28.97 -7.38
CA GLN A 228 -5.19 -29.24 -8.76
C GLN A 228 -3.68 -29.48 -8.81
N ALA A 229 -2.88 -28.70 -8.07
CA ALA A 229 -1.44 -28.90 -7.98
C ALA A 229 -1.08 -30.28 -7.43
N GLY A 230 -1.76 -30.72 -6.36
CA GLY A 230 -1.59 -32.07 -5.80
C GLY A 230 -1.91 -33.15 -6.81
N TYR A 231 -2.99 -32.99 -7.56
CA TYR A 231 -3.39 -33.93 -8.61
C TYR A 231 -2.38 -34.01 -9.76
N VAL A 232 -1.91 -32.86 -10.27
CA VAL A 232 -0.88 -32.85 -11.34
C VAL A 232 0.41 -33.51 -10.86
N ARG A 233 0.83 -33.30 -9.61
CA ARG A 233 1.99 -33.98 -9.04
C ARG A 233 1.80 -35.49 -8.93
N GLU A 234 0.61 -35.96 -8.56
CA GLU A 234 0.29 -37.39 -8.54
C GLU A 234 0.42 -38.00 -9.94
N LEU A 235 -0.10 -37.32 -10.97
CA LEU A 235 0.04 -37.78 -12.36
C LEU A 235 1.50 -37.80 -12.81
N LEU A 236 2.28 -36.76 -12.48
CA LEU A 236 3.71 -36.69 -12.79
C LEU A 236 4.51 -37.83 -12.13
N GLY A 237 4.09 -38.27 -10.94
CA GLY A 237 4.69 -39.43 -10.27
C GLY A 237 4.41 -40.77 -10.96
N LYS A 238 3.37 -40.85 -11.80
CA LYS A 238 2.99 -42.04 -12.57
C LYS A 238 3.52 -42.03 -14.01
N GLY A 239 3.88 -40.86 -14.53
CA GLY A 239 4.42 -40.73 -15.88
C GLY A 239 4.27 -39.32 -16.45
N ARG A 240 4.37 -39.24 -17.78
CA ARG A 240 4.34 -37.98 -18.52
C ARG A 240 2.95 -37.32 -18.48
N VAL A 241 2.91 -36.03 -18.15
CA VAL A 241 1.70 -35.21 -18.24
C VAL A 241 1.83 -34.24 -19.40
N GLN A 242 0.85 -34.24 -20.30
CA GLN A 242 0.74 -33.31 -21.42
C GLN A 242 -0.52 -32.46 -21.24
N VAL A 243 -0.37 -31.17 -21.47
CA VAL A 243 -1.44 -30.18 -21.38
C VAL A 243 -1.62 -29.43 -22.68
N ARG A 244 -2.83 -28.91 -22.92
CA ARG A 244 -3.13 -27.93 -23.96
C ARG A 244 -3.30 -26.56 -23.29
N ALA A 245 -2.47 -25.60 -23.68
CA ALA A 245 -2.59 -24.22 -23.26
C ALA A 245 -3.11 -23.37 -24.42
N VAL A 246 -4.09 -22.52 -24.14
CA VAL A 246 -4.58 -21.49 -25.06
C VAL A 246 -4.59 -20.18 -24.29
N VAL A 247 -3.94 -19.14 -24.81
CA VAL A 247 -3.97 -17.78 -24.24
C VAL A 247 -4.06 -16.78 -25.38
N ASP A 248 -5.16 -16.05 -25.45
CA ASP A 248 -5.39 -14.91 -26.33
C ASP A 248 -5.22 -13.62 -25.50
N SER A 249 -3.97 -13.20 -25.37
CA SER A 249 -3.57 -11.98 -24.67
C SER A 249 -2.74 -11.08 -25.57
N ARG A 250 -2.60 -9.82 -25.18
CA ARG A 250 -1.78 -8.85 -25.91
C ARG A 250 -1.11 -7.86 -24.99
N TYR A 251 0.05 -7.39 -25.41
CA TYR A 251 0.72 -6.22 -24.84
C TYR A 251 0.58 -5.05 -25.80
N TYR A 252 0.36 -3.85 -25.27
CA TYR A 252 0.25 -2.63 -26.07
C TYR A 252 0.63 -1.42 -25.23
N LYS A 253 0.72 -0.25 -25.89
CA LYS A 253 0.91 1.02 -25.20
C LYS A 253 -0.46 1.63 -24.91
N ASP A 254 -0.65 2.10 -23.68
CA ASP A 254 -1.85 2.84 -23.27
C ASP A 254 -1.49 3.80 -22.12
N SER A 255 -2.50 4.22 -21.37
CA SER A 255 -2.39 4.86 -20.08
C SER A 255 -2.91 3.91 -18.99
N TYR A 256 -2.27 3.89 -17.82
CA TYR A 256 -2.73 3.20 -16.63
C TYR A 256 -3.63 4.18 -15.84
N PRO A 257 -4.97 4.08 -15.95
CA PRO A 257 -5.85 5.15 -15.52
C PRO A 257 -5.94 5.21 -14.00
N TYR A 258 -6.06 6.44 -13.47
CA TYR A 258 -6.37 6.69 -12.08
C TYR A 258 -7.30 7.89 -11.92
N ILE A 259 -7.84 8.09 -10.72
CA ILE A 259 -8.75 9.19 -10.43
C ILE A 259 -8.34 9.98 -9.20
N THR A 260 -8.50 11.29 -9.29
CA THR A 260 -8.45 12.19 -8.15
C THR A 260 -9.65 13.11 -8.10
N ALA A 261 -10.09 13.43 -6.90
CA ALA A 261 -11.15 14.39 -6.62
C ALA A 261 -10.92 14.98 -5.22
N ARG A 262 -11.64 16.04 -4.84
CA ARG A 262 -11.50 16.60 -3.50
C ARG A 262 -12.77 17.18 -2.90
N VAL A 263 -12.82 17.15 -1.57
CA VAL A 263 -13.59 18.12 -0.78
C VAL A 263 -12.81 19.42 -0.80
N ARG A 264 -13.42 20.50 -1.32
CA ARG A 264 -12.74 21.80 -1.45
C ARG A 264 -12.52 22.42 -0.07
N GLY A 265 -11.32 22.89 0.20
CA GLY A 265 -11.00 23.73 1.36
C GLY A 265 -11.00 25.22 1.03
N THR A 266 -10.78 26.07 2.02
CA THR A 266 -10.69 27.53 1.83
C THR A 266 -9.30 28.03 1.44
N GLY A 267 -8.27 27.20 1.59
CA GLY A 267 -6.86 27.54 1.36
C GLY A 267 -6.17 26.65 0.31
N PRO A 268 -4.87 26.89 0.06
CA PRO A 268 -4.12 26.24 -1.03
C PRO A 268 -3.49 24.89 -0.65
N GLU A 269 -3.50 24.53 0.63
CA GLU A 269 -2.92 23.29 1.17
C GLU A 269 -3.91 22.13 1.08
N GLU A 270 -3.40 20.90 1.09
CA GLU A 270 -4.19 19.68 0.98
C GLU A 270 -3.81 18.63 2.04
N VAL A 271 -4.76 17.74 2.34
CA VAL A 271 -4.56 16.46 3.04
C VAL A 271 -5.04 15.35 2.10
N LEU A 272 -4.34 14.21 2.10
CA LEU A 272 -4.50 13.17 1.09
C LEU A 272 -5.01 11.85 1.66
N ALA A 273 -6.02 11.27 1.04
CA ALA A 273 -6.32 9.85 1.12
C ALA A 273 -5.81 9.20 -0.16
N LEU A 274 -5.03 8.12 -0.04
CA LEU A 274 -4.58 7.34 -1.18
C LEU A 274 -4.75 5.85 -0.93
N GLY A 275 -4.99 5.09 -1.97
CA GLY A 275 -5.18 3.65 -1.93
C GLY A 275 -5.39 3.13 -3.33
N HIS A 276 -5.24 1.83 -3.53
CA HIS A 276 -5.05 1.32 -4.87
C HIS A 276 -6.28 0.67 -5.51
N THR A 277 -6.46 0.98 -6.79
CA THR A 277 -7.36 0.29 -7.71
C THR A 277 -6.56 -0.71 -8.53
N ALA A 278 -7.20 -1.40 -9.47
CA ALA A 278 -6.57 -2.33 -10.40
C ALA A 278 -6.08 -3.63 -9.76
N GLU A 279 -6.75 -4.04 -8.67
CA GLU A 279 -6.45 -5.25 -7.92
C GLU A 279 -7.61 -6.24 -7.88
N GLN A 280 -7.30 -7.53 -7.80
CA GLN A 280 -8.33 -8.54 -8.04
C GLN A 280 -9.34 -8.73 -6.89
N GLY A 281 -8.95 -8.35 -5.67
CA GLY A 281 -9.62 -8.72 -4.43
C GLY A 281 -10.65 -7.71 -3.95
N ALA A 282 -11.56 -8.17 -3.08
CA ALA A 282 -12.51 -7.29 -2.42
C ALA A 282 -11.84 -6.52 -1.26
N HIS A 283 -11.05 -7.22 -0.46
CA HIS A 283 -10.25 -6.67 0.61
C HIS A 283 -9.00 -5.96 0.11
N ASP A 284 -8.38 -6.52 -0.93
CA ASP A 284 -7.17 -6.04 -1.57
C ASP A 284 -7.48 -5.68 -3.04
N ASN A 285 -7.97 -4.46 -3.31
CA ASN A 285 -8.14 -3.36 -2.37
C ASN A 285 -9.43 -2.53 -2.58
N ALA A 286 -10.49 -3.20 -3.06
CA ALA A 286 -11.77 -2.53 -3.27
C ALA A 286 -12.36 -1.95 -1.96
N THR A 287 -12.08 -2.52 -0.78
CA THR A 287 -12.48 -1.96 0.51
C THR A 287 -11.75 -0.66 0.84
N GLY A 288 -10.47 -0.53 0.49
CA GLY A 288 -9.70 0.70 0.69
C GLY A 288 -10.25 1.85 -0.15
N VAL A 289 -10.46 1.60 -1.45
CA VAL A 289 -11.07 2.57 -2.38
C VAL A 289 -12.47 3.00 -1.89
N ALA A 290 -13.29 2.05 -1.47
CA ALA A 290 -14.62 2.33 -0.95
C ALA A 290 -14.59 3.15 0.35
N ALA A 291 -13.68 2.83 1.27
CA ALA A 291 -13.54 3.56 2.52
C ALA A 291 -13.09 5.01 2.31
N MET A 292 -12.17 5.26 1.37
CA MET A 292 -11.76 6.61 1.01
C MET A 292 -12.91 7.41 0.40
N ALA A 293 -13.63 6.83 -0.57
CA ALA A 293 -14.77 7.49 -1.20
C ALA A 293 -15.87 7.82 -0.18
N GLU A 294 -16.17 6.88 0.72
CA GLU A 294 -17.15 7.07 1.79
C GLU A 294 -16.67 8.11 2.83
N ALA A 295 -15.38 8.13 3.16
CA ALA A 295 -14.83 9.09 4.10
C ALA A 295 -14.99 10.53 3.60
N LEU A 296 -14.65 10.80 2.34
CA LEU A 296 -14.82 12.13 1.74
C LEU A 296 -16.30 12.48 1.58
N ALA A 297 -17.16 11.52 1.25
CA ALA A 297 -18.60 11.72 1.18
C ALA A 297 -19.21 12.10 2.54
N ALA A 298 -18.84 11.40 3.61
CA ALA A 298 -19.30 11.69 4.97
C ALA A 298 -18.95 13.13 5.41
N ILE A 299 -17.77 13.62 4.97
CA ILE A 299 -17.32 15.00 5.19
C ILE A 299 -18.16 15.99 4.38
N GLU A 300 -18.31 15.78 3.06
CA GLU A 300 -19.10 16.69 2.21
C GLU A 300 -20.58 16.73 2.62
N ASP A 301 -21.17 15.58 2.99
CA ASP A 301 -22.53 15.49 3.53
C ASP A 301 -22.64 16.25 4.86
N GLY A 302 -21.63 16.15 5.72
CA GLY A 302 -21.54 16.91 6.96
C GLY A 302 -21.46 18.43 6.74
N ILE A 303 -20.72 18.86 5.72
CA ILE A 303 -20.61 20.28 5.34
C ILE A 303 -21.94 20.79 4.78
N ARG A 304 -22.56 20.04 3.87
CA ARG A 304 -23.86 20.40 3.26
C ARG A 304 -24.97 20.51 4.29
N ALA A 305 -24.95 19.63 5.30
CA ALA A 305 -25.90 19.64 6.41
C ALA A 305 -25.58 20.69 7.50
N GLY A 306 -24.49 21.46 7.39
CA GLY A 306 -24.06 22.43 8.39
C GLY A 306 -23.51 21.81 9.69
N ARG A 307 -23.32 20.49 9.74
CA ARG A 307 -22.72 19.75 10.88
C ARG A 307 -21.20 19.93 10.95
N LEU A 308 -20.57 20.15 9.80
CA LEU A 308 -19.13 20.41 9.65
C LEU A 308 -18.91 21.76 8.96
N ALA A 309 -17.84 22.45 9.35
CA ALA A 309 -17.41 23.65 8.63
C ALA A 309 -16.65 23.25 7.35
N ARG A 310 -16.61 24.14 6.37
CA ARG A 310 -15.71 23.98 5.22
C ARG A 310 -14.25 24.00 5.75
N PRO A 311 -13.43 22.97 5.46
CA PRO A 311 -12.09 22.87 6.02
C PRO A 311 -11.13 23.93 5.46
N ARG A 312 -10.05 24.22 6.20
CA ARG A 312 -9.02 25.16 5.75
C ARG A 312 -8.23 24.60 4.57
N ARG A 313 -7.92 23.31 4.61
CA ARG A 313 -7.22 22.56 3.56
C ARG A 313 -8.20 21.73 2.77
N SER A 314 -7.91 21.49 1.50
CA SER A 314 -8.71 20.54 0.74
C SER A 314 -8.40 19.11 1.16
N ILE A 315 -9.37 18.20 1.05
CA ILE A 315 -9.17 16.77 1.30
C ILE A 315 -9.29 16.05 -0.02
N ARG A 316 -8.20 15.46 -0.50
CA ARG A 316 -8.11 14.85 -1.82
C ARG A 316 -8.06 13.33 -1.71
N ILE A 317 -8.78 12.65 -2.60
CA ILE A 317 -8.66 11.20 -2.83
C ILE A 317 -7.76 10.96 -4.04
N LEU A 318 -6.91 9.94 -3.95
CA LEU A 318 -6.22 9.29 -5.06
C LEU A 318 -6.59 7.81 -5.04
N ALA A 319 -7.37 7.37 -6.01
CA ALA A 319 -7.65 5.94 -6.24
C ALA A 319 -6.95 5.55 -7.54
N MET A 320 -5.91 4.74 -7.42
CA MET A 320 -4.90 4.60 -8.47
C MET A 320 -4.18 3.26 -8.43
N PRO A 321 -3.62 2.75 -9.53
CA PRO A 321 -2.75 1.58 -9.48
C PRO A 321 -1.57 1.71 -8.51
N GLU A 322 -1.36 0.68 -7.69
CA GLU A 322 -0.31 0.64 -6.66
C GLU A 322 1.07 0.99 -7.23
N LEU A 323 1.78 1.91 -6.57
CA LEU A 323 3.14 2.40 -6.85
C LEU A 323 3.33 3.08 -8.22
N TYR A 324 2.83 2.51 -9.31
CA TYR A 324 3.02 3.03 -10.66
C TYR A 324 2.34 4.40 -10.83
N ALA A 325 1.04 4.47 -10.55
CA ALA A 325 0.31 5.71 -10.73
C ALA A 325 0.57 6.72 -9.59
N SER A 326 0.89 6.26 -8.39
CA SER A 326 1.27 7.14 -7.28
C SER A 326 2.64 7.78 -7.50
N MET A 327 3.65 7.04 -7.96
CA MET A 327 4.95 7.60 -8.36
C MET A 327 4.78 8.60 -9.50
N HIS A 328 3.98 8.26 -10.52
CA HIS A 328 3.65 9.17 -11.61
C HIS A 328 2.97 10.44 -11.11
N TYR A 329 1.98 10.32 -10.21
CA TYR A 329 1.29 11.46 -9.64
C TYR A 329 2.23 12.38 -8.87
N VAL A 330 3.11 11.83 -8.03
CA VAL A 330 4.11 12.60 -7.28
C VAL A 330 5.05 13.35 -8.24
N ALA A 331 5.53 12.69 -9.30
CA ALA A 331 6.39 13.31 -10.31
C ALA A 331 5.67 14.44 -11.07
N ALA A 332 4.41 14.21 -11.48
CA ALA A 332 3.64 15.16 -12.28
C ALA A 332 3.10 16.35 -11.47
N HIS A 333 2.99 16.22 -10.14
CA HIS A 333 2.32 17.21 -9.29
C HIS A 333 3.19 17.70 -8.12
N GLY A 334 4.49 17.92 -8.35
CA GLY A 334 5.44 18.37 -7.32
C GLY A 334 5.00 19.61 -6.52
N GLU A 335 4.40 20.62 -7.16
CA GLU A 335 3.86 21.79 -6.45
C GLU A 335 2.68 21.46 -5.53
N ARG A 336 1.80 20.55 -5.96
CA ARG A 336 0.66 20.10 -5.16
C ARG A 336 1.18 19.29 -3.98
N MET A 337 2.14 18.39 -4.21
CA MET A 337 2.79 17.60 -3.17
C MET A 337 3.50 18.47 -2.14
N ALA A 338 4.18 19.54 -2.55
CA ALA A 338 4.82 20.50 -1.64
C ALA A 338 3.83 21.24 -0.71
N ARG A 339 2.54 21.26 -1.06
CA ARG A 339 1.45 21.84 -0.26
C ARG A 339 0.58 20.78 0.44
N THR A 340 0.91 19.50 0.31
CA THR A 340 0.23 18.41 1.02
C THR A 340 0.85 18.24 2.40
N VAL A 341 0.07 18.41 3.46
CA VAL A 341 0.60 18.45 4.84
C VAL A 341 0.63 17.09 5.54
N ALA A 342 -0.18 16.15 5.07
CA ALA A 342 -0.26 14.77 5.56
C ALA A 342 -1.06 13.90 4.58
N ALA A 343 -0.91 12.59 4.71
CA ALA A 343 -1.69 11.59 4.00
C ALA A 343 -2.09 10.41 4.89
N ILE A 344 -3.03 9.60 4.39
CA ILE A 344 -3.37 8.27 4.91
C ILE A 344 -3.48 7.29 3.74
N CYS A 345 -2.65 6.25 3.76
CA CYS A 345 -2.71 5.17 2.78
C CYS A 345 -3.74 4.15 3.25
N VAL A 346 -4.82 3.95 2.50
CA VAL A 346 -5.95 3.08 2.84
C VAL A 346 -5.88 1.84 1.97
N ASP A 347 -4.80 1.10 2.14
CA ASP A 347 -4.63 -0.25 1.61
C ASP A 347 -5.04 -1.28 2.67
N THR A 348 -6.34 -1.46 2.80
CA THR A 348 -6.90 -1.95 4.06
C THR A 348 -8.08 -2.87 3.86
N PRO A 349 -7.93 -4.15 4.23
CA PRO A 349 -9.06 -5.06 4.39
C PRO A 349 -10.09 -4.60 5.42
N ALA A 350 -11.37 -4.78 5.10
CA ALA A 350 -12.47 -4.69 6.06
C ALA A 350 -13.05 -6.08 6.41
N GLY A 351 -12.26 -6.92 7.09
CA GLY A 351 -12.62 -8.31 7.44
C GLY A 351 -13.72 -8.48 8.50
N PRO A 352 -14.12 -9.74 8.79
CA PRO A 352 -15.18 -10.09 9.75
C PRO A 352 -14.97 -9.47 11.13
N TYR A 353 -15.90 -8.64 11.59
CA TYR A 353 -15.68 -7.71 12.72
C TYR A 353 -15.28 -8.37 14.05
N GLU A 354 -15.76 -9.59 14.31
CA GLU A 354 -15.54 -10.31 15.57
C GLU A 354 -14.44 -11.38 15.45
N MET A 355 -13.81 -11.52 14.28
CA MET A 355 -12.77 -12.52 14.08
C MET A 355 -11.41 -11.98 14.55
N LYS A 356 -10.71 -12.77 15.36
CA LYS A 356 -9.36 -12.44 15.81
C LYS A 356 -8.43 -12.22 14.62
N GLY A 357 -7.57 -11.20 14.70
CA GLY A 357 -6.66 -10.83 13.63
C GLY A 357 -7.27 -9.85 12.61
N THR A 358 -8.54 -9.47 12.77
CA THR A 358 -9.19 -8.42 11.95
C THR A 358 -9.21 -7.05 12.63
N GLU A 359 -8.58 -6.92 13.80
CA GLU A 359 -8.36 -5.63 14.45
C GLU A 359 -7.49 -4.72 13.59
N TYR A 360 -7.67 -3.40 13.73
CA TYR A 360 -6.83 -2.45 13.00
C TYR A 360 -5.45 -2.33 13.62
N THR A 361 -4.43 -2.35 12.78
CA THR A 361 -3.04 -2.03 13.11
C THR A 361 -2.60 -0.83 12.30
N PHE A 362 -2.12 0.23 12.93
CA PHE A 362 -1.62 1.40 12.23
C PHE A 362 -0.11 1.30 12.02
N HIS A 363 0.34 1.35 10.79
CA HIS A 363 1.75 1.48 10.45
C HIS A 363 2.14 2.96 10.46
N MET A 364 3.17 3.26 11.26
CA MET A 364 3.67 4.62 11.47
C MET A 364 4.61 5.07 10.33
N ASN A 365 4.95 6.35 10.33
CA ASN A 365 5.95 6.91 9.42
C ASN A 365 7.35 6.33 9.67
N PRO A 366 8.23 6.28 8.65
CA PRO A 366 9.61 5.87 8.85
C PRO A 366 10.31 6.89 9.75
N HIS A 367 11.31 6.48 10.54
CA HIS A 367 12.01 7.36 11.47
C HIS A 367 12.48 8.71 10.88
N PRO A 368 13.00 8.82 9.64
CA PRO A 368 13.39 10.12 9.07
C PRO A 368 12.21 11.07 8.80
N ALA A 369 10.97 10.58 8.89
CA ALA A 369 9.75 11.30 8.58
C ALA A 369 8.66 11.21 9.66
N ARG A 370 9.00 10.74 10.88
CA ARG A 370 8.08 10.73 12.01
C ARG A 370 7.44 12.10 12.21
N SER A 371 6.17 12.08 12.55
CA SER A 371 5.32 13.27 12.52
C SER A 371 4.21 13.17 13.56
N TYR A 372 3.62 14.32 13.92
CA TYR A 372 2.43 14.38 14.80
C TYR A 372 1.27 13.49 14.30
N THR A 373 1.25 13.15 13.00
CA THR A 373 0.28 12.25 12.38
C THR A 373 0.27 10.86 12.99
N ASP A 374 1.42 10.35 13.45
CA ASP A 374 1.57 9.03 14.07
C ASP A 374 0.75 8.94 15.36
N ALA A 375 0.93 9.91 16.27
CA ALA A 375 0.14 9.97 17.50
C ALA A 375 -1.33 10.37 17.25
N LEU A 376 -1.58 11.24 16.27
CA LEU A 376 -2.93 11.70 15.96
C LEU A 376 -3.82 10.57 15.47
N VAL A 377 -3.34 9.68 14.58
CA VAL A 377 -4.15 8.56 14.09
C VAL A 377 -4.52 7.60 15.23
N LEU A 378 -3.62 7.36 16.19
CA LEU A 378 -3.91 6.56 17.37
C LEU A 378 -4.92 7.23 18.30
N ARG A 379 -4.86 8.57 18.45
CA ARG A 379 -5.85 9.31 19.22
C ARG A 379 -7.23 9.29 18.57
N VAL A 380 -7.31 9.36 17.24
CA VAL A 380 -8.56 9.21 16.47
C VAL A 380 -9.10 7.79 16.61
N ALA A 381 -8.25 6.77 16.45
CA ALA A 381 -8.64 5.37 16.62
C ALA A 381 -9.16 5.10 18.04
N LYS A 382 -8.48 5.61 19.07
CA LYS A 382 -8.94 5.51 20.47
C LYS A 382 -10.29 6.17 20.66
N SER A 383 -10.50 7.34 20.05
CA SER A 383 -11.78 8.04 20.11
C SER A 383 -12.92 7.20 19.52
N TRP A 384 -12.72 6.65 18.32
CA TRP A 384 -13.76 5.94 17.60
C TRP A 384 -13.96 4.51 18.11
N LEU A 385 -12.90 3.71 18.14
CA LEU A 385 -12.94 2.28 18.47
C LEU A 385 -13.04 2.05 19.98
N GLY A 386 -12.41 2.90 20.78
CA GLY A 386 -12.34 2.77 22.24
C GLY A 386 -13.60 3.21 22.98
N ARG A 387 -14.45 4.04 22.37
CA ARG A 387 -15.71 4.55 22.96
C ARG A 387 -16.97 3.81 22.47
N ARG A 388 -16.81 2.74 21.70
CA ARG A 388 -17.95 1.86 21.34
C ARG A 388 -18.44 1.11 22.57
N ASP A 389 -19.72 0.70 22.55
CA ASP A 389 -20.32 -0.14 23.62
C ASP A 389 -19.46 -1.38 23.94
N LYS A 390 -18.93 -2.00 22.88
CA LYS A 390 -17.85 -2.99 22.95
C LYS A 390 -16.61 -2.40 22.28
N PRO A 391 -15.62 -1.92 23.06
CA PRO A 391 -14.39 -1.37 22.51
C PRO A 391 -13.70 -2.37 21.58
N ARG A 392 -13.33 -1.93 20.38
CA ARG A 392 -12.55 -2.75 19.44
C ARG A 392 -11.06 -2.53 19.69
N PRO A 393 -10.26 -3.58 19.89
CA PRO A 393 -8.82 -3.41 20.04
C PRO A 393 -8.21 -2.84 18.76
N PHE A 394 -7.11 -2.11 18.91
CA PHE A 394 -6.27 -1.71 17.81
C PHE A 394 -4.81 -1.65 18.29
N HIS A 395 -3.90 -1.71 17.32
CA HIS A 395 -2.45 -1.73 17.58
C HIS A 395 -1.74 -0.73 16.68
N TRP A 396 -0.45 -0.56 16.91
CA TRP A 396 0.44 0.10 15.96
C TRP A 396 1.68 -0.76 15.71
N LYS A 397 2.29 -0.55 14.55
CA LYS A 397 3.57 -1.14 14.17
C LYS A 397 4.48 -0.06 13.59
N PRO A 398 5.82 -0.26 13.65
CA PRO A 398 6.76 0.56 12.90
C PRO A 398 6.42 0.57 11.41
N PHE A 399 7.02 1.53 10.72
CA PHE A 399 6.95 1.61 9.26
C PHE A 399 7.32 0.28 8.61
N THR A 400 6.60 -0.06 7.56
CA THR A 400 7.00 -1.08 6.60
C THR A 400 6.66 -0.58 5.20
N SER A 401 7.49 -0.96 4.22
CA SER A 401 7.12 -0.89 2.82
C SER A 401 6.10 -1.98 2.46
N GLY A 402 5.57 -1.93 1.24
CA GLY A 402 4.59 -2.88 0.72
C GLY A 402 3.31 -2.25 0.18
N THR A 403 3.23 -0.91 0.15
CA THR A 403 2.13 -0.14 -0.47
C THR A 403 2.57 1.32 -0.67
N ASP A 404 1.65 2.21 -1.06
CA ASP A 404 1.89 3.63 -1.37
C ASP A 404 2.30 4.52 -0.17
N THR A 405 2.88 3.97 0.90
CA THR A 405 3.36 4.71 2.09
C THR A 405 4.66 5.48 1.85
N PHE A 406 5.31 5.31 0.69
CA PHE A 406 6.58 5.97 0.36
C PHE A 406 6.50 7.50 0.31
N LEU A 407 5.30 8.11 0.26
CA LEU A 407 5.10 9.56 0.31
C LEU A 407 5.78 10.23 1.52
N ALA A 408 5.96 9.48 2.61
CA ALA A 408 6.65 9.95 3.80
C ALA A 408 8.15 10.18 3.59
N GLU A 409 8.75 9.64 2.53
CA GLU A 409 10.19 9.72 2.33
C GLU A 409 10.70 11.17 2.17
N PRO A 410 11.89 11.53 2.66
CA PRO A 410 12.28 12.94 2.82
C PRO A 410 12.38 13.81 1.55
N MET A 411 12.48 13.23 0.34
CA MET A 411 12.43 14.00 -0.91
C MET A 411 11.00 14.39 -1.31
N ILE A 412 9.98 13.69 -0.81
CA ILE A 412 8.55 14.02 -0.99
C ILE A 412 8.05 14.78 0.23
N GLY A 413 8.28 14.22 1.43
CA GLY A 413 8.08 14.88 2.71
C GLY A 413 6.62 15.00 3.14
N VAL A 414 5.75 14.06 2.73
CA VAL A 414 4.34 14.00 3.12
C VAL A 414 4.12 12.84 4.12
N PRO A 415 4.01 13.12 5.43
CA PRO A 415 3.81 12.06 6.42
C PRO A 415 2.56 11.25 6.10
N THR A 416 2.70 9.93 6.03
CA THR A 416 1.68 9.00 5.56
C THR A 416 1.56 7.85 6.54
N VAL A 417 0.44 7.79 7.26
CA VAL A 417 0.09 6.63 8.11
C VAL A 417 -0.70 5.62 7.30
N TRP A 418 -0.62 4.34 7.69
CA TRP A 418 -1.34 3.27 7.02
C TRP A 418 -2.17 2.46 8.02
N PRO A 419 -3.50 2.62 8.07
CA PRO A 419 -4.37 1.64 8.71
C PRO A 419 -4.30 0.31 7.96
N TYR A 420 -3.96 -0.76 8.64
CA TYR A 420 -4.03 -2.13 8.14
C TYR A 420 -5.08 -2.91 8.94
N GLY A 421 -5.79 -3.83 8.28
CA GLY A 421 -6.73 -4.74 8.91
C GLY A 421 -6.55 -6.14 8.34
N GLY A 422 -6.88 -7.18 9.10
CA GLY A 422 -6.87 -8.54 8.57
C GLY A 422 -8.20 -8.93 7.90
N THR A 423 -8.13 -9.94 7.03
CA THR A 423 -9.28 -10.62 6.43
C THR A 423 -9.81 -11.76 7.30
N GLY A 424 -9.10 -12.10 8.38
CA GLY A 424 -9.41 -13.22 9.27
C GLY A 424 -8.94 -14.56 8.72
N VAL A 425 -9.38 -14.91 7.51
CA VAL A 425 -8.81 -16.00 6.71
C VAL A 425 -7.82 -15.41 5.70
N HIS A 426 -6.53 -15.75 5.82
CA HIS A 426 -5.48 -15.21 4.96
C HIS A 426 -5.78 -15.48 3.47
N SER A 427 -6.19 -14.44 2.76
CA SER A 427 -6.73 -14.47 1.39
C SER A 427 -6.10 -13.39 0.51
N HIS A 428 -5.04 -12.75 0.98
CA HIS A 428 -4.23 -11.79 0.21
C HIS A 428 -3.83 -12.39 -1.14
N HIS A 429 -4.00 -11.59 -2.21
CA HIS A 429 -3.79 -12.00 -3.59
C HIS A 429 -4.38 -13.39 -3.92
N ASN A 430 -5.60 -13.69 -3.46
CA ASN A 430 -6.24 -14.98 -3.66
C ASN A 430 -7.66 -14.85 -4.21
N SER A 431 -8.10 -15.77 -5.07
CA SER A 431 -9.48 -15.79 -5.59
C SER A 431 -10.57 -16.00 -4.52
N GLU A 432 -10.19 -16.34 -3.29
CA GLU A 432 -11.09 -16.37 -2.13
C GLU A 432 -11.26 -15.02 -1.44
N ASP A 433 -10.51 -13.98 -1.82
CA ASP A 433 -10.81 -12.60 -1.46
C ASP A 433 -12.04 -12.13 -2.24
N ARG A 434 -13.20 -12.10 -1.55
CA ARG A 434 -14.50 -11.93 -2.18
C ARG A 434 -15.38 -10.95 -1.41
N PRO A 435 -16.34 -10.29 -2.08
CA PRO A 435 -17.23 -9.33 -1.44
C PRO A 435 -18.02 -9.88 -0.24
N GLU A 436 -18.29 -11.19 -0.21
CA GLU A 436 -19.03 -11.85 0.87
C GLU A 436 -18.25 -11.93 2.20
N THR A 437 -16.92 -11.81 2.17
CA THR A 437 -16.08 -11.83 3.38
C THR A 437 -15.87 -10.44 3.99
N VAL A 438 -16.36 -9.39 3.32
CA VAL A 438 -16.29 -8.01 3.80
C VAL A 438 -17.39 -7.73 4.83
N ASP A 439 -17.01 -7.22 6.01
CA ASP A 439 -17.95 -6.82 7.05
C ASP A 439 -18.26 -5.31 6.96
N PRO A 440 -19.52 -4.91 6.76
CA PRO A 440 -19.90 -3.50 6.68
C PRO A 440 -19.56 -2.71 7.95
N ARG A 441 -19.49 -3.36 9.12
CA ARG A 441 -19.10 -2.69 10.38
C ARG A 441 -17.63 -2.36 10.41
N SER A 442 -16.78 -3.23 9.86
CA SER A 442 -15.35 -2.94 9.69
C SER A 442 -15.18 -1.83 8.66
N LEU A 443 -15.87 -1.92 7.52
CA LEU A 443 -15.78 -0.89 6.49
C LEU A 443 -16.25 0.50 7.00
N ARG A 444 -17.30 0.53 7.84
CA ARG A 444 -17.72 1.75 8.57
C ARG A 444 -16.59 2.30 9.43
N ASP A 445 -15.94 1.45 10.23
CA ASP A 445 -14.90 1.90 11.14
C ASP A 445 -13.69 2.45 10.38
N LEU A 446 -13.28 1.79 9.31
CA LEU A 446 -12.22 2.27 8.43
C LEU A 446 -12.58 3.64 7.83
N ALA A 447 -13.77 3.78 7.25
CA ALA A 447 -14.22 5.05 6.68
C ALA A 447 -14.33 6.16 7.74
N ALA A 448 -14.80 5.86 8.95
CA ALA A 448 -14.92 6.82 10.04
C ALA A 448 -13.56 7.32 10.54
N ILE A 449 -12.60 6.41 10.73
CA ILE A 449 -11.23 6.76 11.15
C ILE A 449 -10.54 7.58 10.07
N THR A 450 -10.62 7.15 8.81
CA THR A 450 -10.07 7.87 7.66
C THR A 450 -10.68 9.27 7.56
N ALA A 451 -12.00 9.40 7.64
CA ALA A 451 -12.67 10.70 7.56
C ALA A 451 -12.28 11.63 8.71
N ALA A 452 -12.27 11.12 9.95
CA ALA A 452 -11.95 11.92 11.12
C ALA A 452 -10.49 12.38 11.12
N TYR A 453 -9.54 11.50 10.77
CA TYR A 453 -8.13 11.84 10.62
C TYR A 453 -7.92 12.94 9.57
N LEU A 454 -8.48 12.75 8.38
CA LEU A 454 -8.36 13.72 7.28
C LEU A 454 -8.98 15.08 7.65
N TYR A 455 -10.20 15.07 8.18
CA TYR A 455 -10.92 16.30 8.52
C TYR A 455 -10.28 17.05 9.69
N ALA A 456 -9.78 16.35 10.71
CA ALA A 456 -9.08 16.97 11.83
C ALA A 456 -7.86 17.78 11.35
N ILE A 457 -7.03 17.19 10.48
CA ILE A 457 -5.85 17.86 9.90
C ILE A 457 -6.26 18.98 8.94
N ALA A 458 -7.30 18.75 8.14
CA ALA A 458 -7.74 19.73 7.15
C ALA A 458 -8.38 20.97 7.78
N GLN A 459 -9.01 20.83 8.94
CA GLN A 459 -9.59 21.94 9.70
C GLN A 459 -8.55 22.67 10.58
N ALA A 460 -7.47 21.98 10.97
CA ALA A 460 -6.52 22.45 11.98
C ALA A 460 -5.93 23.85 11.67
N GLY A 461 -5.99 24.72 12.67
CA GLY A 461 -5.27 25.99 12.75
C GLY A 461 -4.32 26.01 13.95
N GLU A 462 -4.11 27.19 14.53
CA GLU A 462 -3.14 27.40 15.62
C GLU A 462 -3.49 26.62 16.89
N LYS A 463 -4.79 26.58 17.24
CA LYS A 463 -5.28 25.90 18.43
C LYS A 463 -5.06 24.39 18.31
N GLU A 464 -5.51 23.81 17.19
CA GLU A 464 -5.39 22.38 16.92
C GLU A 464 -3.92 21.98 16.77
N ALA A 465 -3.05 22.84 16.23
CA ALA A 465 -1.61 22.57 16.18
C ALA A 465 -1.01 22.39 17.60
N LEU A 466 -1.41 23.21 18.57
CA LEU A 466 -1.00 23.03 19.97
C LEU A 466 -1.59 21.78 20.61
N GLU A 467 -2.84 21.45 20.30
CA GLU A 467 -3.46 20.22 20.76
C GLU A 467 -2.74 18.98 20.21
N PHE A 468 -2.43 18.97 18.91
CA PHE A 468 -1.71 17.87 18.26
C PHE A 468 -0.27 17.74 18.78
N ALA A 469 0.37 18.85 19.16
CA ALA A 469 1.67 18.82 19.84
C ALA A 469 1.58 18.07 21.18
N ARG A 470 0.53 18.33 21.96
CA ARG A 470 0.29 17.64 23.25
C ARG A 470 -0.07 16.18 23.04
N ILE A 471 -0.88 15.86 22.03
CA ILE A 471 -1.18 14.48 21.64
C ILE A 471 0.11 13.73 21.30
N ALA A 472 0.98 14.32 20.48
CA ALA A 472 2.28 13.72 20.14
C ALA A 472 3.16 13.53 21.39
N ALA A 473 3.28 14.54 22.25
CA ALA A 473 4.08 14.42 23.48
C ALA A 473 3.54 13.39 24.48
N ALA A 474 2.22 13.15 24.49
CA ALA A 474 1.59 12.13 25.32
C ALA A 474 1.81 10.68 24.81
N ASN A 475 2.34 10.51 23.59
CA ASN A 475 2.60 9.21 22.96
C ASN A 475 4.08 9.12 22.53
N PRO A 476 5.04 9.11 23.49
CA PRO A 476 6.48 9.14 23.22
C PRO A 476 7.02 7.87 22.54
N GLU A 477 6.25 6.79 22.49
CA GLU A 477 6.60 5.54 21.80
C GLU A 477 6.55 5.66 20.27
N VAL A 478 5.69 6.54 19.75
CA VAL A 478 5.57 6.83 18.31
C VAL A 478 6.03 8.25 17.93
N SER A 479 6.34 9.10 18.92
CA SER A 479 6.66 10.51 18.70
C SER A 479 8.10 10.87 19.04
N THR A 480 8.62 11.92 18.38
CA THR A 480 9.89 12.59 18.71
C THR A 480 9.68 14.09 18.89
N ALA A 481 10.69 14.80 19.41
CA ALA A 481 10.67 16.26 19.48
C ALA A 481 10.45 16.89 18.09
N GLU A 482 11.07 16.33 17.03
CA GLU A 482 10.83 16.75 15.64
C GLU A 482 9.39 16.51 15.20
N SER A 483 8.79 15.38 15.62
CA SER A 483 7.39 15.05 15.32
C SER A 483 6.44 16.09 15.92
N VAL A 484 6.70 16.51 17.16
CA VAL A 484 5.97 17.60 17.84
C VAL A 484 6.12 18.92 17.09
N ARG A 485 7.34 19.30 16.69
CA ARG A 485 7.57 20.52 15.89
C ARG A 485 6.86 20.47 14.54
N GLY A 486 6.64 19.27 14.00
CA GLY A 486 5.94 19.03 12.74
C GLY A 486 4.56 19.68 12.67
N VAL A 487 3.87 19.90 13.79
CA VAL A 487 2.55 20.57 13.83
C VAL A 487 2.61 22.00 13.28
N LEU A 488 3.78 22.66 13.29
CA LEU A 488 3.94 23.99 12.72
C LEU A 488 3.65 24.02 11.21
N ARG A 489 3.71 22.88 10.52
CA ARG A 489 3.27 22.77 9.12
C ARG A 489 1.78 23.07 8.95
N LEU A 490 0.97 22.92 9.99
CA LEU A 490 -0.46 23.26 9.98
C LEU A 490 -0.75 24.75 10.16
N VAL A 491 0.28 25.55 10.38
CA VAL A 491 0.14 26.99 10.64
C VAL A 491 0.95 27.76 9.59
N PRO A 492 0.35 28.76 8.93
CA PRO A 492 1.07 29.61 7.99
C PRO A 492 2.31 30.26 8.64
N PRO A 493 3.45 30.39 7.94
CA PRO A 493 4.68 30.92 8.52
C PRO A 493 4.51 32.22 9.32
N ALA A 494 3.71 33.16 8.80
CA ALA A 494 3.42 34.45 9.43
C ALA A 494 2.73 34.36 10.80
N ARG A 495 2.11 33.21 11.13
CA ARG A 495 1.37 32.98 12.39
C ARG A 495 2.05 32.00 13.33
N ARG A 496 3.23 31.48 12.97
CA ARG A 496 3.96 30.50 13.80
C ARG A 496 4.60 31.13 15.04
N GLY A 497 5.07 32.37 14.94
CA GLY A 497 5.87 33.05 15.99
C GLY A 497 5.32 32.89 17.41
N PRO A 498 4.03 33.18 17.66
CA PRO A 498 3.43 33.03 18.99
C PRO A 498 3.36 31.59 19.53
N LEU A 499 3.35 30.59 18.64
CA LEU A 499 3.22 29.17 19.02
C LEU A 499 4.56 28.49 19.28
N VAL A 500 5.64 28.97 18.64
CA VAL A 500 6.97 28.32 18.70
C VAL A 500 7.45 28.10 20.13
N PRO A 501 7.41 29.08 21.06
CA PRO A 501 7.91 28.86 22.42
C PRO A 501 7.18 27.73 23.16
N GLU A 502 5.86 27.65 22.97
CA GLU A 502 5.03 26.62 23.59
C GLU A 502 5.27 25.25 22.96
N ILE A 503 5.39 25.19 21.63
CA ILE A 503 5.69 23.94 20.91
C ILE A 503 7.08 23.42 21.28
N GLU A 504 8.09 24.28 21.42
CA GLU A 504 9.42 23.88 21.87
C GLU A 504 9.42 23.37 23.31
N ARG A 505 8.63 24.01 24.20
CA ARG A 505 8.43 23.54 25.57
C ARG A 505 7.82 22.15 25.61
N ILE A 506 6.82 21.88 24.77
CA ILE A 506 6.21 20.55 24.63
C ILE A 506 7.21 19.56 24.02
N ALA A 507 7.93 19.95 22.96
CA ALA A 507 8.90 19.08 22.29
C ALA A 507 10.04 18.66 23.24
N SER A 508 10.49 19.56 24.12
CA SER A 508 11.51 19.30 25.13
C SER A 508 11.03 18.42 26.29
N SER A 509 9.73 18.13 26.40
CA SER A 509 9.22 17.18 27.40
C SER A 509 9.39 15.73 26.97
N LEU A 510 9.63 15.47 25.68
CA LEU A 510 9.91 14.12 25.22
C LEU A 510 11.34 13.71 25.61
N PRO A 511 11.56 12.43 25.94
CA PRO A 511 12.91 11.94 26.18
C PRO A 511 13.77 12.18 24.93
N ALA A 512 15.02 12.56 25.14
CA ALA A 512 15.99 12.58 24.06
C ALA A 512 16.01 11.20 23.38
N PRO A 513 16.16 11.13 22.04
CA PRO A 513 16.32 9.86 21.36
C PRO A 513 17.43 9.09 22.06
N LYS A 514 17.16 7.84 22.45
CA LYS A 514 18.24 6.99 22.96
C LYS A 514 19.33 6.99 21.90
N PRO A 515 20.59 7.32 22.23
CA PRO A 515 21.65 7.22 21.26
C PRO A 515 21.63 5.79 20.76
N ALA A 516 21.40 5.63 19.45
CA ALA A 516 21.52 4.32 18.84
C ALA A 516 22.90 3.79 19.22
N ALA A 517 22.96 2.57 19.77
CA ALA A 517 24.22 1.94 20.11
C ALA A 517 25.15 2.11 18.90
N ALA A 518 26.37 2.59 19.13
CA ALA A 518 27.31 2.84 18.05
C ALA A 518 27.55 1.51 17.33
N ALA A 519 26.87 1.31 16.22
CA ALA A 519 27.20 0.23 15.32
C ALA A 519 28.63 0.50 14.86
N ALA A 520 29.48 -0.52 14.90
CA ALA A 520 30.79 -0.45 14.28
C ALA A 520 30.58 -0.32 12.76
N ALA A 521 30.39 0.90 12.29
CA ALA A 521 30.36 1.20 10.87
C ALA A 521 31.79 1.11 10.32
N PRO A 522 32.01 0.52 9.14
CA PRO A 522 33.33 0.50 8.53
C PRO A 522 33.92 1.92 8.42
N GLU A 523 35.22 2.10 8.63
CA GLU A 523 35.88 3.41 8.53
C GLU A 523 35.58 4.12 7.20
N LYS A 524 35.48 3.35 6.12
CA LYS A 524 35.10 3.83 4.79
C LYS A 524 33.73 4.53 4.80
N ALA A 525 32.75 4.01 5.53
CA ALA A 525 31.41 4.59 5.62
C ALA A 525 31.41 5.99 6.26
N ALA A 526 32.37 6.29 7.15
CA ALA A 526 32.50 7.61 7.77
C ALA A 526 32.95 8.70 6.78
N ARG A 527 33.56 8.31 5.65
CA ARG A 527 34.06 9.21 4.60
C ARG A 527 33.16 9.30 3.38
N LEU A 528 32.04 8.55 3.36
CA LEU A 528 31.13 8.52 2.22
C LEU A 528 29.85 9.27 2.57
N VAL A 529 29.35 10.08 1.63
CA VAL A 529 28.02 10.68 1.67
C VAL A 529 27.27 10.25 0.42
N VAL A 530 26.06 9.71 0.61
CA VAL A 530 25.19 9.28 -0.48
C VAL A 530 24.23 10.41 -0.82
N LYS A 531 24.24 10.84 -2.09
CA LYS A 531 23.27 11.79 -2.64
C LYS A 531 22.36 11.06 -3.63
N ARG A 532 21.05 11.10 -3.34
CA ARG A 532 20.01 10.51 -4.18
C ARG A 532 19.76 11.37 -5.42
N LYS A 533 19.45 10.73 -6.55
CA LYS A 533 19.14 11.44 -7.81
C LYS A 533 17.64 11.68 -8.03
N ARG A 534 16.80 10.75 -7.56
CA ARG A 534 15.34 10.78 -7.69
C ARG A 534 14.68 10.31 -6.39
N PHE A 535 13.40 10.66 -6.24
CA PHE A 535 12.55 10.24 -5.12
C PHE A 535 12.08 8.78 -5.30
N GLY A 536 11.49 8.23 -4.24
CA GLY A 536 10.83 6.95 -4.21
C GLY A 536 11.74 5.79 -3.86
N THR A 537 11.15 4.60 -3.88
CA THR A 537 11.85 3.31 -3.74
C THR A 537 12.59 2.96 -5.03
N LEU A 538 13.52 2.01 -4.97
CA LEU A 538 14.48 1.73 -6.04
C LEU A 538 14.36 0.27 -6.50
N PRO A 539 13.46 -0.04 -7.46
CA PRO A 539 13.11 -1.42 -7.79
C PRO A 539 14.16 -2.16 -8.63
N LEU A 540 15.12 -1.45 -9.24
CA LEU A 540 16.14 -1.99 -10.15
C LEU A 540 15.53 -2.64 -11.41
N ASP A 541 14.38 -2.16 -11.88
CA ASP A 541 13.63 -2.73 -13.02
C ASP A 541 14.44 -2.79 -14.32
N GLU A 542 15.41 -1.89 -14.49
CA GLU A 542 16.28 -1.80 -15.67
C GLU A 542 17.51 -2.73 -15.58
N LEU A 543 17.74 -3.38 -14.43
CA LEU A 543 18.90 -4.25 -14.21
C LEU A 543 18.50 -5.71 -14.03
N PRO A 544 19.04 -6.62 -14.87
CA PRO A 544 18.93 -8.06 -14.65
C PRO A 544 19.41 -8.47 -13.26
N GLU A 545 18.75 -9.45 -12.65
CA GLU A 545 19.10 -9.91 -11.30
C GLU A 545 20.56 -10.33 -11.17
N GLU A 546 21.15 -10.90 -12.22
CA GLU A 546 22.54 -11.36 -12.20
C GLU A 546 23.55 -10.20 -12.22
N GLU A 547 23.12 -9.02 -12.67
CA GLU A 547 23.92 -7.81 -12.63
C GLU A 547 23.81 -7.04 -11.31
N ARG A 548 22.97 -7.52 -10.37
CA ARG A 548 22.77 -6.88 -9.06
C ARG A 548 23.84 -7.25 -8.04
N GLU A 549 24.80 -8.11 -8.40
CA GLU A 549 25.91 -8.51 -7.52
C GLU A 549 25.45 -9.12 -6.17
N GLY A 550 24.26 -9.71 -6.14
CA GLY A 550 23.64 -10.26 -4.93
C GLY A 550 22.90 -9.24 -4.06
N PHE A 551 22.86 -7.97 -4.45
CA PHE A 551 22.11 -6.93 -3.73
C PHE A 551 20.61 -6.98 -4.04
N PRO A 552 19.75 -6.70 -3.03
CA PRO A 552 18.31 -6.75 -3.22
C PRO A 552 17.79 -5.56 -4.01
N SER A 553 16.64 -5.77 -4.65
CA SER A 553 15.78 -4.69 -5.10
C SER A 553 15.27 -3.89 -3.90
N GLY A 554 15.36 -2.56 -3.99
CA GLY A 554 14.77 -1.64 -3.02
C GLY A 554 13.30 -1.36 -3.31
N ALA A 555 12.58 -2.20 -4.06
CA ALA A 555 11.13 -2.09 -4.23
C ALA A 555 10.39 -2.37 -2.90
N TRP A 556 10.81 -3.45 -2.23
CA TRP A 556 10.13 -4.01 -1.04
C TRP A 556 11.09 -4.39 0.11
N ASP A 557 12.40 -4.24 -0.08
CA ASP A 557 13.37 -4.52 0.99
C ASP A 557 13.43 -3.35 1.98
N ASN A 558 12.88 -3.56 3.18
CA ASN A 558 12.80 -2.51 4.20
C ASN A 558 14.18 -1.94 4.59
N THR A 559 15.25 -2.74 4.60
CA THR A 559 16.59 -2.24 4.99
C THR A 559 17.14 -1.31 3.91
N ALA A 560 17.06 -1.73 2.65
CA ALA A 560 17.46 -0.92 1.51
C ALA A 560 16.67 0.39 1.45
N ILE A 561 15.34 0.32 1.57
CA ILE A 561 14.43 1.47 1.52
C ILE A 561 14.71 2.46 2.66
N LEU A 562 14.72 2.00 3.91
CA LEU A 562 14.92 2.89 5.06
C LEU A 562 16.29 3.54 5.05
N SER A 563 17.34 2.79 4.65
CA SER A 563 18.67 3.37 4.51
C SER A 563 18.71 4.46 3.44
N LEU A 564 17.99 4.26 2.32
CA LEU A 564 17.88 5.26 1.25
C LEU A 564 17.19 6.52 1.77
N TYR A 565 16.16 6.38 2.60
CA TYR A 565 15.45 7.54 3.17
C TYR A 565 16.32 8.37 4.11
N TRP A 566 17.30 7.75 4.79
CA TRP A 566 18.28 8.47 5.60
C TRP A 566 19.35 9.21 4.78
N CYS A 567 19.53 8.87 3.50
CA CYS A 567 20.47 9.53 2.58
C CYS A 567 19.94 10.90 2.12
N ASP A 568 20.32 11.95 2.83
CA ASP A 568 19.94 13.34 2.56
C ASP A 568 21.02 14.15 1.79
N GLY A 569 22.07 13.47 1.31
CA GLY A 569 23.22 14.12 0.67
C GLY A 569 24.12 14.91 1.64
N LYS A 570 23.90 14.80 2.95
CA LYS A 570 24.69 15.50 3.99
C LYS A 570 25.22 14.58 5.08
N ARG A 571 24.47 13.55 5.48
CA ARG A 571 24.90 12.55 6.46
C ARG A 571 25.97 11.65 5.89
N THR A 572 26.91 11.24 6.74
CA THR A 572 27.85 10.17 6.38
C THR A 572 27.10 8.85 6.26
N LEU A 573 27.62 7.91 5.48
CA LEU A 573 27.04 6.58 5.39
C LEU A 573 27.13 5.86 6.74
N ALA A 574 28.12 6.16 7.58
CA ALA A 574 28.17 5.68 8.97
C ALA A 574 26.96 6.14 9.79
N ASP A 575 26.53 7.41 9.65
CA ASP A 575 25.32 7.91 10.30
C ASP A 575 24.06 7.22 9.76
N VAL A 576 23.99 7.04 8.43
CA VAL A 576 22.87 6.34 7.77
C VAL A 576 22.74 4.90 8.28
N ILE A 577 23.84 4.16 8.38
CA ILE A 577 23.86 2.79 8.92
C ILE A 577 23.31 2.78 10.35
N ARG A 578 23.85 3.66 11.20
CA ARG A 578 23.45 3.76 12.61
C ARG A 578 21.97 4.08 12.76
N LEU A 579 21.45 5.02 11.97
CA LEU A 579 20.05 5.45 12.02
C LEU A 579 19.10 4.38 11.46
N THR A 580 19.51 3.69 10.39
CA THR A 580 18.74 2.56 9.83
C THR A 580 18.63 1.44 10.87
N GLN A 581 19.74 1.05 11.51
CA GLN A 581 19.75 0.00 12.52
C GLN A 581 19.03 0.38 13.81
N ALA A 582 18.90 1.69 14.11
CA ALA A 582 18.04 2.15 15.20
C ALA A 582 16.55 1.92 14.93
N GLU A 583 16.16 1.77 13.67
CA GLU A 583 14.79 1.52 13.22
C GLU A 583 14.53 0.03 12.95
N THR A 584 15.43 -0.63 12.22
CA THR A 584 15.26 -2.03 11.79
C THR A 584 15.83 -3.04 12.79
N GLY A 585 16.59 -2.57 13.78
CA GLY A 585 17.50 -3.42 14.55
C GLY A 585 18.79 -3.77 13.77
N PRO A 586 19.73 -4.49 14.40
CA PRO A 586 20.97 -4.92 13.76
C PRO A 586 20.71 -5.77 12.52
N THR A 587 21.51 -5.56 11.47
CA THR A 587 21.40 -6.26 10.18
C THR A 587 22.77 -6.66 9.64
N LYS A 588 22.81 -7.69 8.81
CA LYS A 588 24.01 -8.14 8.07
C LYS A 588 24.14 -7.49 6.69
N PHE A 589 23.29 -6.51 6.38
CA PHE A 589 23.28 -5.80 5.10
C PHE A 589 24.61 -5.08 4.84
N ASP A 590 25.23 -5.32 3.68
CA ASP A 590 26.43 -4.61 3.26
C ASP A 590 26.08 -3.25 2.67
N PHE A 591 25.93 -2.25 3.54
CA PHE A 591 25.58 -0.88 3.14
C PHE A 591 26.63 -0.24 2.22
N VAL A 592 27.92 -0.44 2.51
CA VAL A 592 29.00 0.17 1.72
C VAL A 592 29.00 -0.41 0.30
N GLY A 593 29.00 -1.74 0.19
CA GLY A 593 28.91 -2.41 -1.10
C GLY A 593 27.65 -2.04 -1.87
N TYR A 594 26.50 -1.97 -1.19
CA TYR A 594 25.23 -1.60 -1.81
C TYR A 594 25.27 -0.22 -2.46
N TYR A 595 25.73 0.81 -1.73
CA TYR A 595 25.77 2.17 -2.27
C TYR A 595 26.88 2.37 -3.32
N GLU A 596 27.98 1.64 -3.23
CA GLU A 596 28.99 1.60 -4.29
C GLU A 596 28.43 0.96 -5.56
N PHE A 597 27.71 -0.14 -5.43
CA PHE A 597 26.97 -0.77 -6.54
C PHE A 597 25.98 0.21 -7.17
N LEU A 598 25.11 0.84 -6.37
CA LEU A 598 24.14 1.81 -6.86
C LEU A 598 24.81 3.00 -7.56
N ALA A 599 25.96 3.47 -7.06
CA ALA A 599 26.71 4.56 -7.68
C ALA A 599 27.33 4.13 -9.01
N ARG A 600 27.95 2.95 -9.09
CA ARG A 600 28.50 2.39 -10.35
C ARG A 600 27.42 2.21 -11.42
N LYS A 601 26.21 1.81 -11.01
CA LYS A 601 25.04 1.68 -11.89
C LYS A 601 24.31 3.01 -12.12
N GLY A 602 24.76 4.11 -11.52
CA GLY A 602 24.29 5.45 -11.80
C GLY A 602 23.01 5.89 -11.06
N TYR A 603 22.51 5.11 -10.09
CA TYR A 603 21.31 5.45 -9.32
C TYR A 603 21.55 6.52 -8.25
N VAL A 604 22.75 6.55 -7.67
CA VAL A 604 23.13 7.54 -6.64
C VAL A 604 24.47 8.18 -6.99
N GLU A 605 24.82 9.25 -6.28
CA GLU A 605 26.15 9.86 -6.29
C GLU A 605 26.83 9.60 -4.94
N LEU A 606 28.09 9.16 -4.97
CA LEU A 606 28.94 9.08 -3.78
C LEU A 606 29.86 10.30 -3.73
N ILE A 607 29.77 11.03 -2.63
CA ILE A 607 30.62 12.18 -2.34
C ILE A 607 31.60 11.75 -1.24
N SER A 608 32.89 11.77 -1.54
CA SER A 608 33.93 11.53 -0.53
C SER A 608 34.10 12.79 0.32
N ARG A 609 34.20 12.60 1.65
CA ARG A 609 34.55 13.62 2.61
C ARG A 609 35.93 13.40 3.21
#